data_AF-A0A3N9WRT8-F1
#
_entry.id   AF-A0A3N9WRT8-F1
#
_cell.length_a   1.000
_cell.length_b   1.000
_cell.length_c   1.000
_cell.angle_alpha   90.00
_cell.angle_beta   90.00
_cell.angle_gamma   90.00
#
_symmetry.space_group_name_H-M   'P 1'
#
loop_
_entity.id
_entity.type
_entity.pdbx_description
1 polymer ?
#
loop_
_entity_poly.entity_id
_entity_poly.type
_entity_poly.pdbx_seq_one_letter_code
_entity_poly.pdbx_strand_id
1 'polypeptide(L)'
;MAADPSVPTAGDPPEEGVSLHLLGGFRLLREAVPVVVPRGLQRVIALIGLRPGATRSQLAGLLWPDASEERALSSLRTALWRLRQDPCCPMTVASDTVRLGPAVRLDVDDLVGTAARVRDGDDPRTAAGALAAGRHDLLPGWYDDWVLLDRERLRQLRLHMLEQVAGHHLAAGRHGEALEAALEAMAAEPLRETPHRLVVRIHLAEGNAFEAVHAFYVYRDLLRRELRLEPSPAMSALLDDTLAPIRQASRDALTDRPSTAGRRT
;
A
#
# COMPACT_ATOMS: atom_id res chain seq x y z
N MET A 1 -20.40 -51.76 -31.14
CA MET A 1 -19.31 -52.53 -30.52
C MET A 1 -18.03 -51.72 -30.71
N ALA A 2 -17.33 -51.42 -29.62
CA ALA A 2 -16.13 -50.56 -29.47
C ALA A 2 -16.34 -49.05 -29.74
N ALA A 3 -16.51 -48.18 -28.73
CA ALA A 3 -15.57 -47.72 -27.68
C ALA A 3 -14.59 -46.65 -28.19
N ASP A 4 -14.93 -45.39 -27.92
CA ASP A 4 -14.08 -44.20 -28.05
C ASP A 4 -13.73 -43.77 -26.60
N PRO A 5 -12.45 -43.72 -26.18
CA PRO A 5 -12.10 -43.42 -24.80
C PRO A 5 -12.20 -41.92 -24.53
N SER A 6 -13.15 -41.57 -23.65
CA SER A 6 -13.34 -40.22 -23.15
C SER A 6 -12.12 -39.68 -22.43
N VAL A 7 -11.81 -38.43 -22.78
CA VAL A 7 -10.91 -37.47 -22.14
C VAL A 7 -11.01 -37.52 -20.60
N PRO A 8 -9.89 -37.54 -19.85
CA PRO A 8 -9.94 -37.30 -18.42
C PRO A 8 -10.10 -35.80 -18.18
N THR A 9 -11.25 -35.41 -17.62
CA THR A 9 -11.51 -34.10 -17.02
C THR A 9 -10.50 -33.86 -15.89
N ALA A 10 -9.45 -33.09 -16.18
CA ALA A 10 -8.64 -32.42 -15.18
C ALA A 10 -9.46 -31.25 -14.61
N GLY A 11 -10.19 -31.52 -13.54
CA GLY A 11 -10.59 -30.52 -12.57
C GLY A 11 -10.00 -30.96 -11.25
N ASP A 12 -8.88 -30.36 -10.83
CA ASP A 12 -8.46 -30.48 -9.44
C ASP A 12 -9.64 -30.07 -8.54
N PRO A 13 -9.97 -30.82 -7.48
CA PRO A 13 -10.98 -30.39 -6.53
C PRO A 13 -10.55 -29.05 -5.92
N PRO A 14 -11.49 -28.16 -5.56
CA PRO A 14 -11.14 -26.95 -4.84
C PRO A 14 -10.50 -27.38 -3.51
N GLU A 15 -9.19 -27.18 -3.35
CA GLU A 15 -8.53 -27.36 -2.06
C GLU A 15 -9.33 -26.57 -1.01
N GLU A 16 -9.66 -27.20 0.12
CA GLU A 16 -10.39 -26.61 1.25
C GLU A 16 -9.61 -25.38 1.78
N GLY A 17 -9.80 -24.23 1.15
CA GLY A 17 -8.98 -23.05 1.37
C GLY A 17 -9.42 -22.31 2.63
N VAL A 18 -8.46 -22.07 3.53
CA VAL A 18 -8.63 -21.15 4.65
C VAL A 18 -8.04 -19.80 4.23
N SER A 19 -8.80 -18.71 4.36
CA SER A 19 -8.29 -17.36 4.14
C SER A 19 -8.44 -16.50 5.38
N LEU A 20 -7.36 -15.80 5.70
CA LEU A 20 -7.28 -14.83 6.77
C LEU A 20 -7.18 -13.44 6.15
N HIS A 21 -8.16 -12.60 6.46
CA HIS A 21 -8.16 -11.21 6.07
C HIS A 21 -7.91 -10.34 7.30
N LEU A 22 -6.90 -9.48 7.21
CA LEU A 22 -6.57 -8.50 8.25
C LEU A 22 -6.72 -7.06 7.74
N LEU A 23 -6.73 -6.84 6.42
CA LEU A 23 -7.00 -5.54 5.80
C LEU A 23 -8.51 -5.26 5.83
N GLY A 24 -8.89 -4.16 6.48
CA GLY A 24 -10.29 -3.80 6.72
C GLY A 24 -10.96 -4.53 7.89
N GLY A 25 -10.22 -5.36 8.62
CA GLY A 25 -10.70 -6.02 9.84
C GLY A 25 -10.44 -7.53 9.83
N PHE A 26 -10.47 -8.13 11.02
CA PHE A 26 -10.24 -9.56 11.19
C PHE A 26 -11.42 -10.36 10.59
N ARG A 27 -11.14 -11.18 9.57
CA ARG A 27 -12.07 -12.20 9.07
C ARG A 27 -11.30 -13.47 8.78
N LEU A 28 -11.78 -14.58 9.32
CA LEU A 28 -11.30 -15.92 9.00
C LEU A 28 -12.40 -16.63 8.20
N LEU A 29 -12.08 -17.09 7.01
CA LEU A 29 -12.99 -17.82 6.14
C LEU A 29 -12.45 -19.23 5.93
N ARG A 30 -13.34 -20.23 5.94
CA ARG A 30 -13.06 -21.59 5.47
C ARG A 30 -14.05 -21.89 4.36
N GLU A 31 -13.57 -22.19 3.16
CA GLU A 31 -14.44 -22.46 2.01
C GLU A 31 -15.45 -21.30 1.77
N ALA A 32 -14.97 -20.06 1.95
CA ALA A 32 -15.75 -18.81 1.91
C ALA A 32 -16.80 -18.62 3.03
N VAL A 33 -16.89 -19.52 4.01
CA VAL A 33 -17.77 -19.38 5.18
C VAL A 33 -17.03 -18.72 6.35
N PRO A 34 -17.59 -17.65 6.96
CA PRO A 34 -17.01 -17.02 8.15
C PRO A 34 -16.91 -17.95 9.35
N VAL A 35 -15.71 -18.03 9.93
CA VAL A 35 -15.43 -18.73 11.19
C VAL A 35 -15.48 -17.71 12.33
N VAL A 36 -16.33 -17.99 13.33
CA VAL A 36 -16.46 -17.12 14.51
C VAL A 36 -15.31 -17.38 15.47
N VAL A 37 -14.41 -16.41 15.59
CA VAL A 37 -13.28 -16.48 16.53
C VAL A 37 -13.49 -15.50 17.68
N PRO A 38 -13.38 -15.92 18.95
CA PRO A 38 -13.41 -15.00 20.09
C PRO A 38 -12.33 -13.92 20.00
N ARG A 39 -12.64 -12.67 20.34
CA ARG A 39 -11.73 -11.51 20.19
C ARG A 39 -10.34 -11.72 20.80
N GLY A 40 -10.26 -12.38 21.96
CA GLY A 40 -8.98 -12.70 22.60
C GLY A 40 -8.09 -13.64 21.78
N LEU A 41 -8.69 -14.53 20.99
CA LEU A 41 -7.97 -15.46 20.11
C LEU A 41 -7.68 -14.85 18.73
N GLN A 42 -8.51 -13.92 18.25
CA GLN A 42 -8.24 -13.14 17.03
C GLN A 42 -6.89 -12.44 17.11
N ARG A 43 -6.56 -11.82 18.27
CA ARG A 43 -5.27 -11.15 18.51
C ARG A 43 -4.09 -12.09 18.31
N VAL A 44 -4.22 -13.31 18.81
CA VAL A 44 -3.17 -14.34 18.70
C VAL A 44 -3.00 -14.78 17.24
N ILE A 45 -4.09 -15.09 16.54
CA ILE A 45 -4.04 -15.51 15.12
C ILE A 45 -3.44 -14.40 14.25
N ALA A 46 -3.91 -13.15 14.42
CA ALA A 46 -3.44 -12.02 13.64
C ALA A 46 -1.93 -11.79 13.83
N LEU A 47 -1.45 -11.79 15.08
CA LEU A 47 -0.03 -11.58 15.35
C LEU A 47 0.84 -12.72 14.78
N ILE A 48 0.39 -13.97 14.90
CA ILE A 48 1.09 -15.13 14.30
C ILE A 48 1.18 -14.98 12.78
N GLY A 49 0.11 -14.52 12.12
CA GLY A 49 0.12 -14.23 10.68
C GLY A 49 1.11 -13.14 10.30
N LEU A 50 1.17 -12.04 11.07
CA LEU A 50 2.06 -10.91 10.80
C LEU A 50 3.54 -11.14 11.18
N ARG A 51 3.82 -12.20 11.95
CA ARG A 51 5.17 -12.54 12.44
C ARG A 51 5.48 -14.01 12.18
N PRO A 52 5.54 -14.43 10.90
CA PRO A 52 5.86 -15.82 10.58
C PRO A 52 7.24 -16.19 11.13
N GLY A 53 7.28 -17.24 11.96
CA GLY A 53 8.54 -17.74 12.54
C GLY A 53 8.97 -17.07 13.84
N ALA A 54 8.17 -16.15 14.41
CA ALA A 54 8.44 -15.64 15.75
C ALA A 54 8.35 -16.75 16.82
N THR A 55 9.20 -16.63 17.84
CA THR A 55 9.18 -17.55 18.98
C THR A 55 7.96 -17.28 19.86
N ARG A 56 7.57 -18.28 20.66
CA ARG A 56 6.49 -18.11 21.65
C ARG A 56 6.76 -16.98 22.65
N SER A 57 8.00 -16.77 23.08
CA SER A 57 8.34 -15.67 24.00
C SER A 57 8.13 -14.31 23.34
N GLN A 58 8.57 -14.14 22.09
CA GLN A 58 8.34 -12.90 21.32
C GLN A 58 6.84 -12.61 21.14
N LEU A 59 6.05 -13.61 20.74
CA LEU A 59 4.60 -13.46 20.58
C LEU A 59 3.92 -13.10 21.89
N ALA A 60 4.30 -13.76 22.98
CA ALA A 60 3.73 -13.51 24.30
C ALA A 60 4.01 -12.07 24.78
N GLY A 61 5.25 -11.58 24.62
CA GLY A 61 5.64 -10.22 25.00
C GLY A 61 4.88 -9.15 24.23
N LEU A 62 4.59 -9.37 22.94
CA LEU A 62 3.81 -8.43 22.12
C LEU A 62 2.31 -8.43 22.46
N LEU A 63 1.74 -9.58 22.84
CA LEU A 63 0.31 -9.71 23.17
C LEU A 63 -0.03 -9.20 24.57
N TRP A 64 0.91 -9.33 25.51
CA TRP A 64 0.73 -8.95 26.92
C TRP A 64 1.95 -8.19 27.45
N PRO A 65 2.19 -6.95 26.98
CA PRO A 65 3.38 -6.18 27.36
C PRO A 65 3.45 -5.85 28.85
N ASP A 66 2.29 -5.73 29.52
CA ASP A 66 2.21 -5.40 30.95
C ASP A 66 2.33 -6.60 31.89
N ALA A 67 2.44 -7.82 31.35
CA ALA A 67 2.54 -9.05 32.13
C ALA A 67 4.01 -9.49 32.28
N SER A 68 4.32 -10.19 33.38
CA SER A 68 5.61 -10.89 33.48
C SER A 68 5.72 -11.97 32.39
N GLU A 69 6.94 -12.29 31.96
CA GLU A 69 7.18 -13.26 30.89
C GLU A 69 6.49 -14.61 31.16
N GLU A 70 6.57 -15.12 32.39
CA GLU A 70 5.91 -16.37 32.79
C GLU A 70 4.38 -16.32 32.62
N ARG A 71 3.75 -15.19 32.99
CA ARG A 71 2.29 -14.99 32.86
C ARG A 71 1.89 -14.83 31.40
N ALA A 72 2.67 -14.10 30.61
CA ALA A 72 2.45 -13.93 29.18
C ALA A 72 2.54 -15.27 28.45
N LEU A 73 3.58 -16.07 28.72
CA LEU A 73 3.75 -17.42 28.16
C LEU A 73 2.64 -18.38 28.58
N SER A 74 2.19 -18.33 29.83
CA SER A 74 1.05 -19.14 30.30
C SER A 74 -0.26 -18.76 29.59
N SER A 75 -0.48 -17.46 29.39
CA SER A 75 -1.64 -16.94 28.66
C SER A 75 -1.59 -17.36 27.19
N LEU A 76 -0.42 -17.27 26.55
CA LEU A 76 -0.21 -17.75 25.18
C LEU A 76 -0.51 -19.25 25.07
N ARG A 77 0.03 -20.07 25.98
CA ARG A 77 -0.20 -21.52 26.00
C ARG A 77 -1.68 -21.86 26.08
N THR A 78 -2.42 -21.15 26.94
CA THR A 78 -3.86 -21.33 27.11
C THR A 78 -4.62 -20.94 25.83
N ALA A 79 -4.26 -19.82 25.21
CA ALA A 79 -4.88 -19.37 23.96
C ALA A 79 -4.61 -20.35 22.80
N LEU A 80 -3.37 -20.82 22.66
CA LEU A 80 -2.99 -21.81 21.64
C LEU A 80 -3.69 -23.15 21.86
N TRP A 81 -3.84 -23.59 23.12
CA TRP A 81 -4.59 -24.81 23.43
C TRP A 81 -6.06 -24.69 23.04
N ARG A 82 -6.71 -23.55 23.34
CA ARG A 82 -8.10 -23.28 22.92
C ARG A 82 -8.25 -23.25 21.40
N LEU A 83 -7.31 -22.62 20.71
CA LEU A 83 -7.33 -22.57 19.25
C LEU A 83 -7.19 -23.98 18.64
N ARG A 84 -6.33 -24.83 19.20
CA ARG A 84 -6.16 -26.22 18.75
C ARG A 84 -7.37 -27.12 18.97
N GLN A 85 -8.28 -26.75 19.87
CA GLN A 85 -9.53 -27.48 20.07
C GLN A 85 -10.52 -27.23 18.93
N ASP A 86 -10.33 -26.14 18.17
CA ASP A 86 -11.14 -25.83 17.01
C ASP A 86 -10.61 -26.62 15.79
N PRO A 87 -11.43 -27.48 15.16
CA PRO A 87 -11.02 -28.17 13.93
C PRO A 87 -10.72 -27.20 12.77
N CYS A 88 -11.20 -25.95 12.83
CA CYS A 88 -10.90 -24.88 11.88
C CYS A 88 -9.63 -24.10 12.24
N CYS A 89 -8.80 -24.58 13.17
CA CYS A 89 -7.58 -23.91 13.60
C CYS A 89 -6.66 -23.61 12.40
N PRO A 90 -6.37 -22.33 12.07
CA PRO A 90 -5.55 -21.97 10.93
C PRO A 90 -4.04 -22.14 11.20
N MET A 91 -3.64 -22.84 12.26
CA MET A 91 -2.25 -22.83 12.75
C MET A 91 -1.60 -24.20 12.67
N THR A 92 -0.31 -24.18 12.34
CA THR A 92 0.60 -25.32 12.52
C THR A 92 1.61 -25.00 13.62
N VAL A 93 2.00 -26.01 14.38
CA VAL A 93 2.96 -25.83 15.48
C VAL A 93 4.18 -26.69 15.21
N ALA A 94 5.33 -26.02 15.10
CA ALA A 94 6.63 -26.65 14.98
C ALA A 94 7.43 -26.30 16.25
N SER A 95 7.75 -27.31 17.07
CA SER A 95 8.56 -27.20 18.29
C SER A 95 8.27 -25.95 19.16
N ASP A 96 9.07 -24.89 19.00
CA ASP A 96 9.09 -23.63 19.75
C ASP A 96 8.46 -22.42 19.02
N THR A 97 8.10 -22.58 17.75
CA THR A 97 7.45 -21.56 16.93
C THR A 97 5.99 -21.91 16.67
N VAL A 98 5.19 -20.89 16.34
CA VAL A 98 3.81 -21.05 15.90
C VAL A 98 3.65 -20.29 14.61
N ARG A 99 3.03 -20.92 13.61
CA ARG A 99 2.83 -20.34 12.28
C ARG A 99 1.40 -20.62 11.83
N LEU A 100 0.93 -19.85 10.87
CA LEU A 100 -0.25 -20.25 10.10
C LEU A 100 0.06 -21.54 9.32
N GLY A 101 -0.96 -22.34 9.06
CA GLY A 101 -0.83 -23.52 8.21
C GLY A 101 -0.45 -23.13 6.78
N PRO A 102 0.27 -24.00 6.04
CA PRO A 102 0.76 -23.67 4.70
C PRO A 102 -0.36 -23.39 3.68
N ALA A 103 -1.56 -23.90 3.93
CA ALA A 103 -2.74 -23.66 3.09
C ALA A 103 -3.50 -22.37 3.43
N VAL A 104 -3.11 -21.65 4.49
CA VAL A 104 -3.78 -20.41 4.90
C VAL A 104 -3.29 -19.26 4.02
N ARG A 105 -4.21 -18.65 3.28
CA ARG A 105 -3.92 -17.44 2.50
C ARG A 105 -4.11 -16.20 3.38
N LEU A 106 -3.13 -15.31 3.40
CA LEU A 106 -3.17 -14.07 4.16
C LEU A 106 -3.13 -12.87 3.20
N ASP A 107 -4.14 -12.00 3.26
CA ASP A 107 -4.24 -10.81 2.39
C ASP A 107 -3.04 -9.85 2.54
N VAL A 108 -2.42 -9.78 3.71
CA VAL A 108 -1.19 -9.03 3.95
C VAL A 108 0.00 -9.63 3.19
N ASP A 109 0.11 -10.96 3.11
CA ASP A 109 1.19 -11.62 2.37
C ASP A 109 1.02 -11.40 0.87
N ASP A 110 -0.22 -11.42 0.37
CA ASP A 110 -0.53 -11.09 -1.03
C ASP A 110 -0.12 -9.65 -1.37
N LEU A 111 -0.40 -8.70 -0.48
CA LEU A 111 0.03 -7.30 -0.62
C LEU A 111 1.56 -7.18 -0.64
N VAL A 112 2.25 -7.84 0.29
CA VAL A 112 3.72 -7.80 0.40
C VAL A 112 4.40 -8.46 -0.80
N GLY A 113 3.94 -9.64 -1.21
CA GLY A 113 4.47 -10.37 -2.36
C GLY A 113 4.25 -9.61 -3.66
N THR A 114 3.09 -8.95 -3.81
CA THR A 114 2.80 -8.15 -5.00
C THR A 114 3.65 -6.89 -5.08
N ALA A 115 3.87 -6.20 -3.95
CA ALA A 115 4.78 -5.06 -3.91
C ALA A 115 6.23 -5.44 -4.26
N ALA A 116 6.68 -6.63 -3.84
CA ALA A 116 7.98 -7.15 -4.24
C ALA A 116 8.07 -7.38 -5.76
N ARG A 117 7.07 -8.07 -6.35
CA ARG A 117 6.99 -8.31 -7.80
C ARG A 117 6.99 -7.03 -8.62
N VAL A 118 6.20 -6.03 -8.23
CA VAL A 118 6.18 -4.71 -8.90
C VAL A 118 7.55 -4.04 -8.84
N ARG A 119 8.24 -4.10 -7.69
CA ARG A 119 9.60 -3.55 -7.56
C ARG A 119 10.59 -4.27 -8.46
N ASP A 120 10.44 -5.57 -8.64
CA ASP A 120 11.32 -6.42 -9.44
C ASP A 120 11.02 -6.31 -10.95
N GLY A 121 9.97 -5.55 -11.34
CA GLY A 121 9.67 -5.19 -12.72
C GLY A 121 8.54 -5.98 -13.37
N ASP A 122 7.78 -6.77 -12.61
CA ASP A 122 6.59 -7.47 -13.10
C ASP A 122 5.52 -6.50 -13.62
N ASP A 123 4.60 -7.02 -14.42
CA ASP A 123 3.49 -6.23 -14.97
C ASP A 123 2.63 -5.61 -13.84
N PRO A 124 2.55 -4.26 -13.76
CA PRO A 124 1.81 -3.56 -12.72
C PRO A 124 0.31 -3.85 -12.75
N ARG A 125 -0.24 -4.36 -13.87
CA ARG A 125 -1.66 -4.76 -13.93
C ARG A 125 -1.99 -5.88 -12.95
N THR A 126 -1.01 -6.69 -12.57
CA THR A 126 -1.21 -7.74 -11.55
C THR A 126 -1.34 -7.17 -10.14
N ALA A 127 -1.07 -5.87 -9.94
CA ALA A 127 -1.13 -5.20 -8.64
C ALA A 127 -2.53 -4.70 -8.25
N ALA A 128 -3.48 -4.63 -9.19
CA ALA A 128 -4.79 -4.02 -8.95
C ALA A 128 -5.55 -4.61 -7.76
N GLY A 129 -5.57 -5.94 -7.63
CA GLY A 129 -6.24 -6.62 -6.51
C GLY A 129 -5.59 -6.34 -5.16
N ALA A 130 -4.26 -6.40 -5.10
CA ALA A 130 -3.49 -6.10 -3.89
C ALA A 130 -3.64 -4.63 -3.47
N LEU A 131 -3.60 -3.70 -4.43
CA LEU A 131 -3.81 -2.27 -4.21
C LEU A 131 -5.20 -1.98 -3.66
N ALA A 132 -6.23 -2.61 -4.22
CA ALA A 132 -7.62 -2.47 -3.76
C ALA A 132 -7.78 -2.98 -2.32
N ALA A 133 -7.25 -4.16 -2.00
CA ALA A 133 -7.28 -4.69 -0.64
C ALA A 133 -6.52 -3.79 0.34
N GLY A 134 -5.34 -3.30 -0.07
CA GLY A 134 -4.49 -2.41 0.72
C GLY A 134 -5.03 -0.99 0.93
N ARG A 135 -6.16 -0.61 0.30
CA ARG A 135 -6.85 0.67 0.61
C ARG A 135 -7.40 0.69 2.03
N HIS A 136 -7.68 -0.49 2.60
CA HIS A 136 -8.21 -0.62 3.94
C HIS A 136 -7.09 -0.74 4.96
N ASP A 137 -7.25 -0.06 6.09
CA ASP A 137 -6.29 -0.14 7.20
C ASP A 137 -6.18 -1.58 7.73
N LEU A 138 -4.99 -1.94 8.21
CA LEU A 138 -4.78 -3.15 8.98
C LEU A 138 -5.55 -3.08 10.30
N LEU A 139 -6.47 -4.02 10.51
CA LEU A 139 -7.22 -4.23 11.76
C LEU A 139 -7.75 -2.91 12.37
N PRO A 140 -8.67 -2.20 11.69
CA PRO A 140 -9.25 -0.97 12.21
C PRO A 140 -9.90 -1.20 13.58
N GLY A 141 -9.76 -0.23 14.49
CA GLY A 141 -10.24 -0.32 15.87
C GLY A 141 -9.35 -1.13 16.83
N TRP A 142 -8.19 -1.59 16.36
CA TRP A 142 -7.16 -2.20 17.19
C TRP A 142 -6.04 -1.20 17.44
N TYR A 143 -5.64 -1.08 18.70
CA TYR A 143 -4.71 -0.06 19.21
C TYR A 143 -3.45 -0.64 19.86
N ASP A 144 -3.24 -1.95 19.73
CA ASP A 144 -1.98 -2.56 20.15
C ASP A 144 -0.81 -1.95 19.35
N ASP A 145 0.31 -1.65 20.02
CA ASP A 145 1.48 -1.02 19.39
C ASP A 145 1.99 -1.81 18.17
N TRP A 146 1.97 -3.15 18.25
CA TRP A 146 2.38 -4.00 17.13
C TRP A 146 1.46 -3.82 15.90
N VAL A 147 0.16 -3.57 16.09
CA VAL A 147 -0.77 -3.27 14.98
C VAL A 147 -0.44 -1.92 14.37
N LEU A 148 -0.20 -0.89 15.21
CA LEU A 148 0.07 0.46 14.73
C LEU A 148 1.36 0.50 13.89
N LEU A 149 2.40 -0.19 14.34
CA LEU A 149 3.66 -0.33 13.60
C LEU A 149 3.47 -1.04 12.26
N ASP A 150 2.72 -2.16 12.23
CA ASP A 150 2.43 -2.85 10.97
C ASP A 150 1.52 -2.04 10.04
N ARG A 151 0.56 -1.28 10.59
CA ARG A 151 -0.32 -0.42 9.79
C ARG A 151 0.50 0.65 9.06
N GLU A 152 1.41 1.33 9.75
CA GLU A 152 2.29 2.31 9.10
C GLU A 152 3.22 1.65 8.09
N ARG A 153 3.81 0.48 8.42
CA ARG A 153 4.64 -0.29 7.49
C ARG A 153 3.90 -0.62 6.19
N LEU A 154 2.68 -1.15 6.29
CA LEU A 154 1.88 -1.53 5.13
C LEU A 154 1.38 -0.31 4.34
N ARG A 155 1.06 0.80 5.03
CA ARG A 155 0.72 2.07 4.39
C ARG A 155 1.88 2.59 3.53
N GLN A 156 3.10 2.61 4.08
CA GLN A 156 4.31 2.99 3.33
C GLN A 156 4.57 2.05 2.16
N LEU A 157 4.43 0.74 2.36
CA LEU A 157 4.61 -0.25 1.30
C LEU A 157 3.65 0.01 0.13
N ARG A 158 2.37 0.25 0.43
CA ARG A 158 1.36 0.56 -0.59
C ARG A 158 1.66 1.87 -1.33
N LEU A 159 2.09 2.92 -0.63
CA LEU A 159 2.49 4.19 -1.26
C LEU A 159 3.62 3.99 -2.27
N HIS A 160 4.67 3.26 -1.89
CA HIS A 160 5.78 2.98 -2.82
C HIS A 160 5.31 2.12 -4.01
N MET A 161 4.46 1.12 -3.78
CA MET A 161 3.90 0.31 -4.86
C MET A 161 3.07 1.15 -5.84
N LEU A 162 2.23 2.08 -5.36
CA LEU A 162 1.48 3.02 -6.22
C LEU A 162 2.41 3.91 -7.06
N GLU A 163 3.49 4.42 -6.47
CA GLU A 163 4.48 5.23 -7.18
C GLU A 163 5.20 4.45 -8.27
N GLN A 164 5.54 3.19 -7.99
CA GLN A 164 6.15 2.29 -8.96
C GLN A 164 5.19 1.94 -10.11
N VAL A 165 3.93 1.63 -9.78
CA VAL A 165 2.87 1.39 -10.76
C VAL A 165 2.69 2.61 -11.65
N ALA A 166 2.53 3.79 -11.07
CA ALA A 166 2.40 5.05 -11.81
C ALA A 166 3.61 5.32 -12.71
N GLY A 167 4.83 5.13 -12.20
CA GLY A 167 6.07 5.26 -12.97
C GLY A 167 6.15 4.29 -14.15
N HIS A 168 5.75 3.04 -13.95
CA HIS A 168 5.73 2.02 -15.00
C HIS A 168 4.69 2.35 -16.08
N HIS A 169 3.47 2.74 -15.70
CA HIS A 169 2.44 3.15 -16.66
C HIS A 169 2.87 4.39 -17.46
N LEU A 170 3.51 5.37 -16.81
CA LEU A 170 4.06 6.55 -17.48
C LEU A 170 5.14 6.15 -18.51
N ALA A 171 6.07 5.27 -18.14
CA ALA A 171 7.11 4.79 -19.07
C ALA A 171 6.53 4.02 -20.26
N ALA A 172 5.37 3.38 -20.09
CA ALA A 172 4.65 2.67 -21.13
C ALA A 172 3.70 3.56 -21.96
N GLY A 173 3.65 4.88 -21.73
CA GLY A 173 2.73 5.81 -22.41
C GLY A 173 1.25 5.64 -22.03
N ARG A 174 0.97 4.90 -20.95
CA ARG A 174 -0.37 4.67 -20.40
C ARG A 174 -0.71 5.74 -19.39
N HIS A 175 -0.91 6.97 -19.87
CA HIS A 175 -1.02 8.16 -19.03
C HIS A 175 -2.23 8.14 -18.09
N GLY A 176 -3.37 7.60 -18.53
CA GLY A 176 -4.58 7.48 -17.70
C GLY A 176 -4.36 6.62 -16.46
N GLU A 177 -3.85 5.41 -16.64
CA GLU A 177 -3.56 4.49 -15.53
C GLU A 177 -2.42 5.02 -14.64
N ALA A 178 -1.45 5.73 -15.23
CA ALA A 178 -0.40 6.40 -14.46
C ALA A 178 -0.98 7.49 -13.55
N LEU A 179 -1.93 8.27 -14.07
CA LEU A 179 -2.58 9.35 -13.33
C LEU A 179 -3.46 8.80 -12.21
N GLU A 180 -4.23 7.75 -12.46
CA GLU A 180 -5.05 7.07 -11.45
C GLU A 180 -4.21 6.62 -10.25
N ALA A 181 -3.09 5.92 -10.50
CA ALA A 181 -2.20 5.44 -9.44
C ALA A 181 -1.52 6.61 -8.68
N ALA A 182 -1.11 7.67 -9.38
CA ALA A 182 -0.50 8.84 -8.76
C ALA A 182 -1.51 9.61 -7.88
N LEU A 183 -2.73 9.82 -8.35
CA LEU A 183 -3.80 10.48 -7.58
C LEU A 183 -4.21 9.65 -6.36
N GLU A 184 -4.23 8.34 -6.47
CA GLU A 184 -4.48 7.44 -5.33
C GLU A 184 -3.38 7.55 -4.27
N ALA A 185 -2.11 7.69 -4.66
CA ALA A 185 -1.01 7.93 -3.73
C ALA A 185 -1.11 9.32 -3.10
N MET A 186 -1.49 10.36 -3.85
CA MET A 186 -1.74 11.71 -3.32
C MET A 186 -2.87 11.74 -2.30
N ALA A 187 -3.97 11.02 -2.55
CA ALA A 187 -5.08 10.94 -1.61
C ALA A 187 -4.67 10.24 -0.30
N ALA A 188 -3.76 9.27 -0.37
CA ALA A 188 -3.27 8.53 0.79
C ALA A 188 -2.18 9.27 1.58
N GLU A 189 -1.37 10.11 0.92
CA GLU A 189 -0.36 10.95 1.57
C GLU A 189 -0.21 12.30 0.83
N PRO A 190 -1.05 13.30 1.16
CA PRO A 190 -1.11 14.57 0.41
C PRO A 190 0.18 15.39 0.44
N LEU A 191 1.01 15.25 1.47
CA LEU A 191 2.25 16.03 1.63
C LEU A 191 3.48 15.35 0.99
N ARG A 192 3.35 14.12 0.48
CA ARG A 192 4.46 13.40 -0.14
C ARG A 192 4.68 13.90 -1.56
N GLU A 193 5.88 14.36 -1.87
CA GLU A 193 6.16 15.01 -3.16
C GLU A 193 6.12 14.06 -4.37
N THR A 194 6.55 12.80 -4.20
CA THR A 194 6.75 11.88 -5.32
C THR A 194 5.50 11.68 -6.18
N PRO A 195 4.28 11.46 -5.61
CA PRO A 195 3.04 11.39 -6.38
C PRO A 195 2.71 12.68 -7.13
N HIS A 196 2.86 13.86 -6.50
CA HIS A 196 2.66 15.14 -7.19
C HIS A 196 3.62 15.30 -8.37
N ARG A 197 4.88 14.86 -8.20
CA ARG A 197 5.90 14.93 -9.24
C ARG A 197 5.56 14.01 -10.41
N LEU A 198 4.93 12.86 -10.14
CA LEU A 198 4.40 11.98 -11.19
C LEU A 198 3.26 12.64 -11.94
N VAL A 199 2.29 13.28 -11.26
CA VAL A 199 1.18 14.00 -11.92
C VAL A 199 1.70 15.08 -12.88
N VAL A 200 2.66 15.90 -12.43
CA VAL A 200 3.29 16.92 -13.31
C VAL A 200 3.94 16.27 -14.52
N ARG A 201 4.72 15.19 -14.33
CA ARG A 201 5.37 14.46 -15.44
C ARG A 201 4.38 13.84 -16.40
N ILE A 202 3.26 13.31 -15.91
CA ILE A 202 2.20 12.70 -16.73
C ILE A 202 1.56 13.76 -17.62
N HIS A 203 1.16 14.91 -17.07
CA HIS A 203 0.59 15.99 -17.86
C HIS A 203 1.58 16.55 -18.90
N LEU A 204 2.86 16.66 -18.56
CA LEU A 204 3.89 17.05 -19.54
C LEU A 204 4.03 16.01 -20.66
N ALA A 205 3.99 14.71 -20.34
CA ALA A 205 4.06 13.64 -21.33
C ALA A 205 2.83 13.59 -22.26
N GLU A 206 1.67 14.02 -21.78
CA GLU A 206 0.45 14.20 -22.58
C GLU A 206 0.46 15.48 -23.45
N GLY A 207 1.41 16.39 -23.24
CA GLY A 207 1.41 17.72 -23.86
C GLY A 207 0.49 18.74 -23.16
N ASN A 208 -0.06 18.40 -22.01
CA ASN A 208 -0.96 19.23 -21.20
C ASN A 208 -0.17 20.20 -20.31
N ALA A 209 0.58 21.12 -20.91
CA ALA A 209 1.46 22.06 -20.21
C ALA A 209 0.74 22.89 -19.14
N PHE A 210 -0.49 23.33 -19.41
CA PHE A 210 -1.29 24.09 -18.44
C PHE A 210 -1.60 23.26 -17.18
N GLU A 211 -2.03 22.01 -17.35
CA GLU A 211 -2.35 21.11 -16.23
C GLU A 211 -1.11 20.79 -15.39
N ALA A 212 0.05 20.59 -16.04
CA ALA A 212 1.32 20.41 -15.35
C ALA A 212 1.68 21.61 -14.45
N VAL A 213 1.55 22.82 -14.99
CA VAL A 213 1.81 24.07 -14.24
C VAL A 213 0.80 24.26 -13.12
N HIS A 214 -0.48 24.00 -13.39
CA HIS A 214 -1.54 24.09 -12.39
C HIS A 214 -1.30 23.11 -11.23
N ALA A 215 -1.00 21.84 -11.51
CA ALA A 215 -0.71 20.83 -10.50
C ALA A 215 0.48 21.22 -9.60
N PHE A 216 1.55 21.79 -10.18
CA PHE A 216 2.68 22.32 -9.40
C PHE A 216 2.26 23.43 -8.43
N TYR A 217 1.47 24.40 -8.90
CA TYR A 217 1.04 25.52 -8.06
C TYR A 217 0.10 25.07 -6.95
N VAL A 218 -0.81 24.13 -7.23
CA VAL A 218 -1.67 23.51 -6.22
C VAL A 218 -0.83 22.84 -5.12
N TYR A 219 0.19 22.06 -5.50
CA TYR A 219 1.07 21.41 -4.53
C TYR A 219 1.92 22.41 -3.74
N ARG A 220 2.47 23.43 -4.41
CA ARG A 220 3.22 24.50 -3.75
C ARG A 220 2.38 25.22 -2.70
N ASP A 221 1.15 25.56 -3.05
CA ASP A 221 0.26 26.27 -2.13
C ASP A 221 -0.12 25.38 -0.93
N LEU A 222 -0.29 24.07 -1.12
CA LEU A 222 -0.42 23.09 -0.04
C LEU A 222 0.82 23.09 0.87
N LEU A 223 2.03 22.94 0.33
CA LEU A 223 3.27 22.92 1.11
C LEU A 223 3.47 24.22 1.91
N ARG A 224 3.19 25.36 1.29
CA ARG A 224 3.29 26.66 1.97
C ARG A 224 2.30 26.78 3.11
N ARG A 225 1.06 26.31 2.91
CA ARG A 225 0.01 26.35 3.93
C ARG A 225 0.33 25.45 5.11
N GLU A 226 0.70 24.20 4.86
CA GLU A 226 0.87 23.18 5.91
C GLU A 226 2.26 23.21 6.56
N LEU A 227 3.32 23.43 5.78
CA LEU A 227 4.71 23.27 6.22
C LEU A 227 5.56 24.54 6.09
N ARG A 228 5.06 25.58 5.41
CA ARG A 228 5.83 26.80 5.06
C ARG A 228 7.11 26.49 4.27
N LEU A 229 7.04 25.47 3.42
CA LEU A 229 8.14 25.03 2.56
C LEU A 229 7.84 25.31 1.08
N GLU A 230 8.89 25.30 0.27
CA GLU A 230 8.80 25.27 -1.19
C GLU A 230 8.95 23.83 -1.72
N PRO A 231 8.40 23.52 -2.91
CA PRO A 231 8.70 22.29 -3.62
C PRO A 231 10.19 22.11 -3.85
N SER A 232 10.63 20.86 -3.92
CA SER A 232 12.04 20.55 -4.12
C SER A 232 12.58 21.09 -5.46
N PRO A 233 13.91 21.20 -5.61
CA PRO A 233 14.53 21.49 -6.90
C PRO A 233 14.15 20.49 -7.98
N ALA A 234 14.01 19.20 -7.63
CA ALA A 234 13.63 18.15 -8.57
C ALA A 234 12.19 18.32 -9.09
N MET A 235 11.28 18.83 -8.25
CA MET A 235 9.94 19.22 -8.70
C MET A 235 9.99 20.47 -9.59
N SER A 236 10.71 21.50 -9.16
CA SER A 236 10.77 22.78 -9.88
C SER A 236 11.38 22.65 -11.27
N ALA A 237 12.41 21.81 -11.41
CA ALA A 237 13.09 21.55 -12.68
C ALA A 237 12.17 20.97 -13.76
N LEU A 238 11.06 20.30 -13.39
CA LEU A 238 10.11 19.77 -14.38
C LEU A 238 9.44 20.85 -15.21
N LEU A 239 9.33 22.07 -14.69
CA LEU A 239 8.63 23.16 -15.35
C LEU A 239 9.55 24.17 -16.02
N ASP A 240 10.87 24.01 -15.95
CA ASP A 240 11.80 25.02 -16.46
C ASP A 240 11.63 25.23 -17.97
N ASP A 241 11.56 24.16 -18.75
CA ASP A 241 11.34 24.23 -20.20
C ASP A 241 9.95 24.80 -20.54
N THR A 242 8.93 24.44 -19.75
CA THR A 242 7.54 24.89 -19.96
C THR A 242 7.39 26.38 -19.65
N LEU A 243 8.07 26.88 -18.63
CA LEU A 243 7.98 28.27 -18.19
C LEU A 243 9.00 29.19 -18.86
N ALA A 244 10.07 28.66 -19.48
CA ALA A 244 11.11 29.47 -20.12
C ALA A 244 10.55 30.45 -21.18
N PRO A 245 9.67 30.04 -22.11
CA PRO A 245 9.07 30.97 -23.08
C PRO A 245 8.25 32.08 -22.41
N ILE A 246 7.48 31.74 -21.36
CA ILE A 246 6.63 32.69 -20.61
C ILE A 246 7.49 33.71 -19.86
N ARG A 247 8.58 33.24 -19.22
CA ARG A 247 9.55 34.08 -18.51
C ARG A 247 10.30 34.99 -19.48
N GLN A 248 10.57 34.54 -20.71
CA GLN A 248 11.22 35.35 -21.73
C GLN A 248 10.28 36.44 -22.25
N ALA A 249 9.07 36.08 -22.67
CA ALA A 249 8.06 37.05 -23.12
C ALA A 249 7.73 38.11 -22.05
N SER A 250 7.66 37.72 -20.78
CA SER A 250 7.42 38.65 -19.68
C SER A 250 8.59 39.61 -19.46
N ARG A 251 9.85 39.14 -19.62
CA ARG A 251 11.04 39.99 -19.54
C ARG A 251 11.10 40.97 -20.70
N ASP A 252 10.87 40.49 -21.92
CA ASP A 252 10.86 41.31 -23.13
C ASP A 252 9.81 42.44 -23.01
N ALA A 253 8.61 42.13 -22.52
CA ALA A 253 7.54 43.10 -22.27
C ALA A 253 7.85 44.12 -21.15
N LEU A 254 8.73 43.78 -20.20
CA LEU A 254 9.20 44.71 -19.16
C LEU A 254 10.28 45.65 -19.69
N THR A 255 11.17 45.18 -20.57
CA THR A 255 12.20 46.00 -21.23
C THR A 255 11.63 46.92 -22.31
N ASP A 256 10.52 46.55 -22.95
CA ASP A 256 9.90 47.33 -24.03
C ASP A 256 8.91 48.39 -23.51
N ARG A 257 8.79 48.60 -22.19
CA ARG A 257 8.02 49.73 -21.64
C ARG A 257 8.82 51.03 -21.85
N PRO A 258 8.35 51.98 -22.68
CA PRO A 258 9.06 53.23 -22.87
C PRO A 258 9.10 54.00 -21.54
N SER A 259 10.29 54.48 -21.18
CA SER A 259 10.50 55.39 -20.05
C SER A 259 9.60 56.61 -20.19
N THR A 260 8.45 56.59 -19.52
CA THR A 260 7.64 57.80 -19.27
C THR A 260 8.30 58.61 -18.14
N ALA A 261 9.57 58.95 -18.29
CA ALA A 261 10.27 59.94 -17.47
C ALA A 261 10.77 61.03 -18.41
N GLY A 262 9.89 61.98 -18.74
CA GLY A 262 10.26 63.11 -19.57
C GLY A 262 9.08 63.81 -20.24
N ARG A 263 8.13 64.35 -19.47
CA ARG A 263 7.39 65.55 -19.91
C ARG A 263 6.65 66.23 -18.77
N ARG A 264 7.11 67.45 -18.48
CA ARG A 264 6.44 68.69 -18.04
C ARG A 264 7.38 69.40 -17.06
N THR A 265 8.25 70.27 -17.59
CA THR A 265 8.06 71.74 -17.78
C THR A 265 7.93 72.46 -16.45
#